data_AF-A0A916QTD4-F1
#
_entry.id   AF-A0A916QTD4-F1
#
_cell.length_a   1.000
_cell.length_b   1.000
_cell.length_c   1.000
_cell.angle_alpha   90.00
_cell.angle_beta   90.00
_cell.angle_gamma   90.00
#
_symmetry.space_group_name_H-M   'P 1'
#
loop_
_entity.id
_entity.type
_entity.pdbx_description
1 polymer ?
#
loop_
_entity_poly.entity_id
_entity_poly.type
_entity_poly.pdbx_seq_one_letter_code
_entity_poly.pdbx_strand_id
1 'polypeptide(L)'
;MGTKKTKEQILSEFIKVHGDYYDYSKVEYVNTSTKIKVICPKHGLFEITPGHHKNGVGCRKCYFESQKITKEEFVRRSQKYFGNRYDYSLFKMLPPAGEMVEILCIEHGEKFLQ
;
A
#
# COMPACT_ATOMS: atom_id res chain seq x y z
N MET A 1 15.11 -14.12 -30.54
CA MET A 1 14.48 -12.95 -31.18
C MET A 1 13.57 -12.28 -30.17
N GLY A 2 13.93 -11.10 -29.65
CA GLY A 2 13.07 -10.35 -28.74
C GLY A 2 12.02 -9.59 -29.54
N THR A 3 10.78 -10.08 -29.55
CA THR A 3 9.65 -9.32 -30.13
C THR A 3 9.42 -8.08 -29.27
N LYS A 4 9.54 -6.89 -29.87
CA LYS A 4 9.11 -5.65 -29.23
C LYS A 4 7.60 -5.77 -29.00
N LYS A 5 7.16 -5.69 -27.73
CA LYS A 5 5.74 -5.70 -27.41
C LYS A 5 5.09 -4.44 -27.96
N THR A 6 3.88 -4.54 -28.49
CA THR A 6 3.11 -3.37 -28.92
C THR A 6 2.40 -2.72 -27.73
N LYS A 7 1.87 -1.51 -27.94
CA LYS A 7 1.07 -0.80 -26.93
C LYS A 7 -0.18 -1.59 -26.54
N GLU A 8 -0.86 -2.28 -27.47
CA GLU A 8 -2.04 -3.07 -27.11
C GLU A 8 -1.67 -4.29 -26.28
N GLN A 9 -0.55 -4.95 -26.61
CA GLN A 9 -0.10 -6.13 -25.88
C GLN A 9 0.22 -5.80 -24.41
N ILE A 10 0.89 -4.68 -24.14
CA ILE A 10 1.22 -4.31 -22.78
C ILE A 10 -0.03 -3.88 -21.98
N LEU A 11 -0.97 -3.19 -22.62
CA LEU A 11 -2.25 -2.82 -21.99
C LEU A 11 -3.05 -4.07 -21.60
N SER A 12 -3.09 -5.09 -22.47
CA SER A 12 -3.71 -6.38 -22.14
C SER A 12 -3.04 -7.04 -20.93
N GLU A 13 -1.71 -7.00 -20.83
CA GLU A 13 -1.00 -7.54 -19.66
C GLU A 13 -1.34 -6.76 -18.38
N PHE A 14 -1.50 -5.44 -18.46
CA PHE A 14 -1.89 -4.65 -17.30
C PHE A 14 -3.30 -4.98 -16.84
N ILE A 15 -4.25 -5.09 -17.77
CA ILE A 15 -5.64 -5.45 -17.48
C ILE A 15 -5.73 -6.86 -16.87
N LYS A 16 -4.89 -7.81 -17.32
CA LYS A 16 -4.84 -9.14 -16.70
C LYS A 16 -4.45 -9.13 -15.23
N VAL A 17 -3.67 -8.14 -14.80
CA VAL A 17 -3.11 -8.08 -13.43
C VAL A 17 -3.91 -7.14 -12.53
N HIS A 18 -4.35 -6.01 -13.06
CA HIS A 18 -5.04 -4.96 -12.30
C HIS A 18 -6.52 -4.80 -12.67
N GLY A 19 -7.01 -5.54 -13.66
CA GLY A 19 -8.34 -5.36 -14.22
C GLY A 19 -8.49 -4.01 -14.92
N ASP A 20 -9.70 -3.46 -14.84
CA ASP A 20 -10.08 -2.13 -15.32
C ASP A 20 -9.83 -1.00 -14.30
N TYR A 21 -9.05 -1.25 -13.24
CA TYR A 21 -8.90 -0.31 -12.13
C TYR A 21 -8.15 0.98 -12.50
N TYR A 22 -7.15 0.92 -13.38
CA TYR A 22 -6.33 2.07 -13.75
C TYR A 22 -6.73 2.65 -15.10
N ASP A 23 -6.65 3.98 -15.21
CA ASP A 23 -6.82 4.66 -16.49
C ASP A 23 -5.48 4.77 -17.21
N TYR A 24 -5.47 4.27 -18.44
CA TYR A 24 -4.31 4.24 -19.34
C TYR A 24 -4.40 5.26 -20.49
N SER A 25 -5.31 6.24 -20.39
CA SER A 25 -5.56 7.23 -21.45
C SER A 25 -4.34 8.08 -21.79
N LYS A 26 -3.40 8.22 -20.85
CA LYS A 26 -2.13 8.97 -21.01
C LYS A 26 -0.90 8.07 -21.13
N VAL A 27 -1.06 6.77 -21.39
CA VAL A 27 0.07 5.85 -21.55
C VAL A 27 0.73 6.02 -22.90
N GLU A 28 2.00 6.40 -22.86
CA GLU A 28 2.91 6.44 -24.00
C GLU A 28 3.95 5.32 -23.86
N TYR A 29 3.73 4.21 -24.55
CA TYR A 29 4.61 3.04 -24.46
C TYR A 29 5.78 3.14 -25.44
N VAL A 30 7.00 3.11 -24.92
CA VAL A 30 8.24 3.06 -25.71
C VAL A 30 8.93 1.70 -25.59
N ASN A 31 9.10 1.21 -24.35
CA ASN A 31 9.66 -0.10 -24.03
C ASN A 31 9.30 -0.48 -22.57
N THR A 32 9.74 -1.64 -22.08
CA THR A 32 9.40 -2.13 -20.73
C THR A 32 10.09 -1.39 -19.58
N SER A 33 11.17 -0.67 -19.87
CA SER A 33 12.01 0.02 -18.89
C SER A 33 11.73 1.52 -18.80
N THR A 34 11.16 2.11 -19.85
CA THR A 34 10.73 3.50 -19.87
C THR A 34 9.46 3.67 -19.05
N LYS A 35 9.46 4.65 -18.14
CA LYS A 35 8.29 4.96 -17.30
C LYS A 35 7.12 5.41 -18.18
N ILE A 36 5.93 4.92 -17.83
CA ILE A 36 4.65 5.32 -18.39
C ILE A 36 3.85 6.09 -17.35
N LYS A 37 2.98 6.99 -17.82
CA LYS A 37 2.04 7.72 -16.98
C LYS A 37 0.74 6.94 -16.90
N VAL A 38 0.38 6.52 -15.69
CA VAL A 38 -0.86 5.79 -15.38
C VAL A 38 -1.67 6.62 -14.41
N ILE A 39 -2.98 6.61 -14.54
CA ILE A 39 -3.88 7.35 -13.66
C ILE A 39 -4.53 6.37 -12.69
N CYS A 40 -4.25 6.57 -11.40
CA CYS A 40 -4.95 5.89 -10.32
C CYS A 40 -6.26 6.64 -10.04
N PRO A 41 -7.42 5.97 -9.99
CA PRO A 41 -8.70 6.63 -9.75
C PRO A 41 -8.77 7.31 -8.38
N LYS A 42 -8.01 6.82 -7.39
CA LYS A 42 -7.96 7.40 -6.03
C LYS A 42 -6.91 8.49 -5.85
N HIS A 43 -5.77 8.34 -6.51
CA HIS A 43 -4.55 9.12 -6.21
C HIS A 43 -4.08 10.01 -7.35
N GLY A 44 -4.73 9.93 -8.51
CA GLY A 44 -4.38 10.67 -9.71
C GLY A 44 -3.20 10.06 -10.48
N LEU A 45 -2.53 10.91 -11.25
CA LEU A 45 -1.45 10.51 -12.17
C LEU A 45 -0.17 10.13 -11.41
N PHE A 46 0.42 9.00 -11.80
CA PHE A 46 1.71 8.53 -11.30
C PHE A 46 2.53 7.88 -12.42
N GLU A 47 3.83 7.73 -12.19
CA GLU A 47 4.76 7.15 -13.14
C GLU A 47 5.23 5.76 -12.68
N ILE A 48 5.19 4.79 -13.58
CA ILE A 48 5.63 3.41 -13.31
C ILE A 48 6.25 2.80 -14.55
N THR A 49 7.21 1.88 -14.39
CA THR A 49 7.74 1.13 -15.53
C THR A 49 6.77 0.01 -15.92
N PRO A 50 6.50 -0.21 -17.22
CA PRO A 50 5.64 -1.30 -17.67
C PRO A 50 6.07 -2.68 -17.15
N GLY A 51 7.38 -2.91 -17.05
CA GLY A 51 7.93 -4.15 -16.50
C GLY A 51 7.51 -4.41 -15.05
N HIS A 52 7.46 -3.38 -14.20
CA HIS A 52 6.94 -3.51 -12.84
C HIS A 52 5.43 -3.58 -12.82
N HIS A 53 4.76 -2.78 -13.65
CA HIS A 53 3.31 -2.70 -13.64
C HIS A 53 2.66 -4.04 -14.02
N LYS A 54 3.17 -4.72 -15.06
CA LYS A 54 2.73 -6.07 -15.45
C LYS A 54 3.04 -7.15 -14.40
N ASN A 55 3.93 -6.89 -13.45
CA ASN A 55 4.26 -7.84 -12.37
C ASN A 55 3.41 -7.59 -11.12
N GLY A 56 2.40 -6.71 -11.19
CA GLY A 56 1.50 -6.42 -10.07
C GLY A 56 1.87 -5.19 -9.25
N VAL A 57 2.92 -4.46 -9.63
CA VAL A 57 3.25 -3.20 -8.96
C VAL A 57 2.28 -2.11 -9.44
N GLY A 58 1.65 -1.40 -8.51
CA GLY A 58 0.66 -0.36 -8.80
C GLY A 58 0.99 0.98 -8.16
N CYS A 59 -0.06 1.75 -7.86
CA CYS A 59 0.09 3.03 -7.17
C CYS A 59 0.65 2.83 -5.76
N ARG A 60 1.79 3.47 -5.46
CA ARG A 60 2.44 3.39 -4.15
C ARG A 60 1.55 3.89 -3.02
N LYS A 61 0.72 4.91 -3.28
CA LYS A 61 -0.23 5.41 -2.28
C LYS A 61 -1.33 4.38 -1.96
N CYS A 62 -1.90 3.72 -2.98
CA CYS A 62 -2.83 2.60 -2.75
C CYS A 62 -2.21 1.48 -1.93
N TYR A 63 -0.94 1.15 -2.20
CA TYR A 63 -0.22 0.15 -1.43
C TYR A 63 -0.11 0.55 0.05
N PHE A 64 0.32 1.77 0.35
CA PHE A 64 0.40 2.21 1.75
C PHE A 64 -0.97 2.29 2.43
N GLU A 65 -2.02 2.70 1.71
CA GLU A 65 -3.38 2.68 2.24
C GLU A 65 -3.88 1.27 2.56
N SER A 66 -3.55 0.26 1.73
CA SER A 66 -3.93 -1.12 2.02
C SER A 66 -3.14 -1.73 3.18
N GLN A 67 -1.96 -1.19 3.49
CA GLN A 67 -1.17 -1.59 4.65
C GLN A 67 -1.59 -0.88 5.94
N LYS A 68 -2.46 0.13 5.90
CA LYS A 68 -2.96 0.77 7.13
C LYS A 68 -3.74 -0.26 7.94
N ILE A 69 -3.16 -0.67 9.07
CA ILE A 69 -3.86 -1.47 10.07
C ILE A 69 -4.79 -0.57 10.87
N THR A 70 -5.97 -1.08 11.20
CA THR A 70 -6.87 -0.38 12.11
C THR A 70 -6.37 -0.52 13.54
N LYS A 71 -6.89 0.33 14.45
CA LYS A 71 -6.63 0.19 15.88
C LYS A 71 -7.00 -1.21 16.36
N GLU A 72 -8.12 -1.78 15.89
CA GLU A 72 -8.53 -3.11 16.31
C GLU A 72 -7.52 -4.18 15.90
N GLU A 73 -7.01 -4.11 14.67
CA GLU A 73 -6.00 -5.08 14.20
C GLU A 73 -4.68 -4.93 14.97
N PHE A 74 -4.28 -3.71 15.32
CA PHE A 74 -3.11 -3.48 16.17
C PHE A 74 -3.28 -4.09 17.56
N VAL A 75 -4.42 -3.83 18.24
CA VAL A 75 -4.72 -4.38 19.56
C VAL A 75 -4.79 -5.91 19.50
N ARG A 76 -5.44 -6.48 18.48
CA ARG A 76 -5.54 -7.93 18.30
C ARG A 76 -4.18 -8.59 18.15
N ARG A 77 -3.27 -8.00 17.36
CA ARG A 77 -1.89 -8.50 17.24
C ARG A 77 -1.17 -8.43 18.56
N SER A 78 -1.28 -7.31 19.28
CA SER A 78 -0.63 -7.19 20.58
C SER A 78 -1.16 -8.21 21.58
N GLN A 79 -2.47 -8.34 21.71
CA GLN A 79 -3.11 -9.33 22.59
C GLN A 79 -2.71 -10.77 22.23
N LYS A 80 -2.48 -11.08 20.96
CA LYS A 80 -2.02 -12.40 20.53
C LYS A 80 -0.61 -12.75 21.05
N TYR A 81 0.31 -11.79 21.11
CA TYR A 81 1.71 -12.04 21.50
C TYR A 81 1.98 -11.73 22.98
N PHE A 82 1.31 -10.74 23.53
CA PHE A 82 1.55 -10.21 24.88
C PHE A 82 0.37 -10.41 25.84
N GLY A 83 -0.76 -10.94 25.35
CA GLY A 83 -1.99 -11.06 26.15
C GLY A 83 -2.60 -9.70 26.50
N ASN A 84 -3.41 -9.68 27.56
CA ASN A 84 -4.07 -8.45 28.05
C ASN A 84 -3.18 -7.66 29.03
N ARG A 85 -1.87 -7.56 28.76
CA ARG A 85 -0.92 -6.84 29.63
C ARG A 85 -0.92 -5.34 29.45
N TYR A 86 -1.47 -4.87 28.33
CA TYR A 86 -1.44 -3.46 27.95
C TYR A 86 -2.84 -2.95 27.67
N ASP A 87 -3.15 -1.77 28.20
CA ASP A 87 -4.34 -1.00 27.84
C ASP A 87 -3.99 0.03 26.75
N TYR A 88 -4.77 -0.03 25.67
CA TYR A 88 -4.65 0.80 24.47
C TYR A 88 -5.77 1.84 24.40
N SER A 89 -6.44 2.14 25.52
CA SER A 89 -7.58 3.06 25.56
C SER A 89 -7.16 4.53 25.52
N LEU A 90 -5.86 4.80 25.76
CA LEU A 90 -5.29 6.16 25.82
C LEU A 90 -5.28 6.91 24.49
N PHE A 91 -5.29 6.22 23.35
CA PHE A 91 -5.36 6.84 22.02
C PHE A 91 -6.63 6.42 21.27
N LYS A 92 -7.24 7.35 20.55
CA LYS A 92 -8.47 7.08 19.77
C LYS A 92 -8.18 6.53 18.37
N MET A 93 -7.07 6.94 17.76
CA MET A 93 -6.65 6.54 16.41
C MET A 93 -5.16 6.25 16.41
N LEU A 94 -4.72 5.33 15.55
CA LEU A 94 -3.29 5.08 15.35
C LEU A 94 -2.66 6.30 14.67
N PRO A 95 -1.58 6.86 15.22
CA PRO A 95 -0.88 7.97 14.60
C PRO A 95 -0.17 7.50 13.31
N PRO A 96 0.22 8.42 12.43
CA PRO A 96 0.92 8.07 11.19
C PRO A 96 2.23 7.34 11.49
N ALA A 97 2.70 6.58 10.49
CA ALA A 97 3.91 5.78 10.63
C ALA A 97 5.11 6.64 11.07
N GLY A 98 5.72 6.28 12.20
CA GLY A 98 6.86 6.99 12.79
C GLY A 98 6.54 7.78 14.06
N GLU A 99 5.26 7.92 14.42
CA GLU A 99 4.84 8.49 15.71
C GLU A 99 4.56 7.38 16.75
N MET A 100 4.89 7.67 18.01
CA MET A 100 4.69 6.74 19.13
C MET A 100 3.28 6.88 19.71
N VAL A 101 2.76 5.79 20.28
CA VAL A 101 1.52 5.74 21.05
C VAL A 101 1.80 5.59 22.53
N GLU A 102 1.04 6.32 23.35
CA GLU A 102 1.05 6.11 24.81
C GLU A 102 0.20 4.88 25.14
N ILE A 103 0.80 3.91 25.84
CA ILE A 103 0.13 2.68 26.28
C ILE A 103 0.36 2.48 27.79
N LEU A 104 -0.64 1.92 28.47
CA LEU A 104 -0.58 1.63 29.90
C LEU A 104 -0.24 0.16 30.11
N CYS A 105 0.83 -0.13 30.84
CA CYS A 105 1.08 -1.47 31.36
C CYS A 105 0.13 -1.73 32.54
N ILE A 106 -0.73 -2.74 32.43
CA ILE A 106 -1.68 -3.10 33.50
C ILE A 106 -0.94 -3.75 34.68
N GLU A 107 0.15 -4.47 34.42
CA GLU A 107 0.92 -5.16 35.46
C GLU A 107 1.66 -4.19 36.39
N HIS A 108 2.20 -3.08 35.85
CA HIS A 108 2.99 -2.11 36.61
C HIS A 108 2.26 -0.78 36.84
N GLY A 109 1.12 -0.55 36.19
CA GLY A 109 0.39 0.73 36.25
C GLY A 109 1.13 1.89 35.57
N GLU A 110 2.22 1.62 34.86
CA GLU A 110 3.07 2.63 34.23
C GLU A 110 2.72 2.85 32.76
N LYS A 111 2.84 4.10 32.33
CA LYS A 111 2.61 4.51 30.95
C LYS A 111 3.93 4.66 30.23
N PHE A 112 3.97 4.25 28.97
CA PHE A 112 5.16 4.41 28.14
C PHE A 112 4.79 4.58 26.67
N LEU A 113 5.75 5.08 25.90
CA LEU A 113 5.62 5.36 24.47
C LEU A 113 6.12 4.17 23.64
N GLN A 114 5.34 3.74 22.66
CA GLN A 114 5.61 2.60 21.77
C GLN A 114 5.46 3.00 20.30
#